data_AF-W6SEN2-F1
#
_entry.id   AF-W6SEN2-F1
#
_cell.length_a   1.000
_cell.length_b   1.000
_cell.length_c   1.000
_cell.angle_alpha   90.00
_cell.angle_beta   90.00
_cell.angle_gamma   90.00
#
_symmetry.space_group_name_H-M   'P 1'
#
loop_
_entity.id
_entity.type
_entity.pdbx_description
1 polymer ?
#
loop_
_entity_poly.entity_id
_entity_poly.type
_entity_poly.pdbx_seq_one_letter_code
_entity_poly.pdbx_strand_id
1 'polypeptide(L)'
;MDGMPDNTRCSEDYFLTLSRTIDLMAKLVDSYRILVGTASQLNTIGLAEKKEIKEALRLANNITCILDDYIEAVDNCGRGYLSYFCFKMQILQSIAEAQVICQAKGCIKNIEQCLSEGNYCEHCNNVAARMNNLHTSRGKDDRNKGGNNEDKKNDNKGENKK
;
A
#
# COMPACT_ATOMS: atom_id res chain seq x y z
N MET A 1 20.53 24.90 12.80
CA MET A 1 19.41 24.09 12.30
C MET A 1 19.96 23.29 11.15
N ASP A 2 20.50 22.12 11.46
CA ASP A 2 21.05 21.22 10.44
C ASP A 2 19.89 20.60 9.65
N GLY A 3 20.02 20.70 8.33
CA GLY A 3 19.04 20.21 7.38
C GLY A 3 18.84 18.70 7.55
N MET A 4 17.62 18.30 7.86
CA MET A 4 17.19 16.92 7.82
C MET A 4 17.29 16.43 6.36
N PRO A 5 18.00 15.34 6.07
CA PRO A 5 18.18 14.89 4.69
C PRO A 5 16.82 14.53 4.07
N ASP A 6 16.54 15.12 2.91
CA ASP A 6 15.32 14.92 2.15
C ASP A 6 15.20 13.46 1.70
N ASN A 7 14.42 12.70 2.45
CA ASN A 7 14.21 11.27 2.28
C ASN A 7 13.51 10.92 0.95
N THR A 8 12.71 11.86 0.44
CA THR A 8 11.95 11.74 -0.81
C THR A 8 12.89 11.55 -1.99
N ARG A 9 13.99 12.29 -1.98
CA ARG A 9 15.02 12.28 -3.03
C ARG A 9 15.72 10.92 -3.13
N CYS A 10 15.99 10.25 -2.00
CA CYS A 10 16.61 8.93 -1.98
C CYS A 10 15.70 7.84 -2.58
N SER A 11 14.40 7.87 -2.30
CA SER A 11 13.45 6.92 -2.89
C SER A 11 13.22 7.16 -4.39
N GLU A 12 13.16 8.42 -4.82
CA GLU A 12 12.99 8.78 -6.23
C GLU A 12 14.24 8.40 -7.05
N ASP A 13 15.43 8.69 -6.52
CA ASP A 13 16.70 8.32 -7.15
C ASP A 13 16.83 6.79 -7.32
N TYR A 14 16.36 6.02 -6.34
CA TYR A 14 16.32 4.56 -6.44
C TYR A 14 15.38 4.07 -7.55
N PHE A 15 14.16 4.62 -7.61
CA PHE A 15 13.19 4.27 -8.66
C PHE A 15 13.69 4.63 -10.07
N LEU A 16 14.31 5.80 -10.22
CA LEU A 16 14.93 6.24 -11.48
C LEU A 16 16.10 5.32 -11.88
N THR A 17 16.91 4.90 -10.91
CA THR A 17 18.01 3.96 -11.14
C THR A 17 17.48 2.61 -11.60
N LEU A 18 16.45 2.08 -10.94
CA LEU A 18 15.80 0.82 -11.34
C LEU A 18 15.19 0.92 -12.75
N SER A 19 14.55 2.04 -13.09
CA SER A 19 13.95 2.25 -14.40
C SER A 19 15.00 2.26 -15.52
N ARG A 20 16.08 3.05 -15.35
CA ARG A 20 17.20 3.06 -16.30
C ARG A 20 17.85 1.68 -16.44
N THR A 21 17.84 0.92 -15.35
CA THR A 21 18.41 -0.41 -15.29
C THR A 21 17.60 -1.41 -16.10
N ILE A 22 16.27 -1.35 -15.99
CA ILE A 22 15.35 -2.14 -16.81
C ILE A 22 15.52 -1.81 -18.30
N ASP A 23 15.66 -0.53 -18.65
CA ASP A 23 15.89 -0.10 -20.04
C ASP A 23 17.20 -0.64 -20.61
N LEU A 24 18.26 -0.69 -19.80
CA LEU A 24 19.55 -1.24 -20.24
C LEU A 24 19.47 -2.76 -20.43
N MET A 25 18.79 -3.47 -19.52
CA MET A 25 18.54 -4.91 -19.64
C MET A 25 17.79 -5.24 -20.93
N ALA A 26 16.74 -4.48 -21.25
CA ALA A 26 15.98 -4.68 -22.48
C ALA A 26 16.89 -4.60 -23.72
N LYS A 27 17.77 -3.59 -23.78
CA LYS A 27 18.73 -3.42 -24.89
C LYS A 27 19.74 -4.57 -24.99
N LEU A 28 20.21 -5.08 -23.85
CA LEU A 28 21.12 -6.24 -23.82
C LEU A 28 20.42 -7.51 -24.32
N VAL A 29 19.19 -7.76 -23.87
CA VAL A 29 18.37 -8.88 -24.33
C VAL A 29 18.09 -8.79 -25.83
N ASP A 30 17.78 -7.60 -26.34
CA ASP A 30 17.58 -7.39 -27.78
C ASP A 30 18.86 -7.67 -28.57
N SER A 31 20.00 -7.21 -28.07
CA SER A 31 21.32 -7.48 -28.69
C SER A 31 21.65 -8.97 -28.73
N TYR A 32 21.36 -9.70 -27.64
CA TYR A 32 21.49 -11.16 -27.59
C TYR A 32 20.59 -11.83 -28.65
N ARG A 33 19.31 -11.45 -28.72
CA ARG A 33 18.35 -12.00 -29.69
C ARG A 33 18.78 -11.73 -31.13
N ILE A 34 19.31 -10.55 -31.42
CA ILE A 34 19.86 -10.19 -32.74
C ILE A 34 21.03 -11.09 -33.11
N LEU A 35 21.96 -11.34 -32.18
CA LEU A 35 23.13 -12.17 -32.45
C LEU A 35 22.78 -13.64 -32.68
N VAL A 36 21.89 -14.20 -31.85
CA VAL A 36 21.39 -15.57 -32.04
C VAL A 36 20.60 -15.67 -33.36
N GLY A 37 19.78 -14.67 -33.67
CA GLY A 37 19.06 -14.59 -34.94
C GLY A 37 20.01 -14.53 -36.15
N THR A 38 21.03 -13.68 -36.07
CA THR A 38 22.08 -13.57 -37.10
C THR A 38 22.85 -14.88 -37.28
N ALA A 39 23.25 -15.52 -36.18
CA ALA A 39 23.93 -16.82 -36.22
C ALA A 39 23.06 -17.90 -36.89
N SER A 40 21.76 -17.93 -36.58
CA SER A 40 20.80 -18.84 -37.20
C SER A 40 20.65 -18.56 -38.70
N GLN A 41 20.59 -17.30 -39.12
CA GLN A 41 20.47 -16.90 -40.52
C GLN A 41 21.74 -17.25 -41.32
N LEU A 42 22.92 -16.98 -40.75
CA LEU A 42 24.19 -17.36 -41.34
C LEU A 42 24.31 -18.88 -41.51
N ASN A 43 23.83 -19.66 -40.53
CA ASN A 43 23.84 -21.13 -40.62
C ASN A 43 22.96 -21.69 -41.76
N THR A 44 21.93 -20.95 -42.18
CA THR A 44 21.10 -21.31 -43.35
C THR A 44 21.70 -20.89 -44.69
N ILE A 45 22.70 -20.00 -44.71
CA ILE A 45 23.38 -19.57 -45.94
C ILE A 45 24.56 -20.50 -46.19
N GLY A 46 24.48 -21.34 -47.23
CA GLY A 46 25.51 -22.35 -47.54
C GLY A 46 26.91 -21.80 -47.86
N LEU A 47 27.05 -20.48 -48.06
CA LEU A 47 28.32 -19.78 -48.30
C LEU A 47 28.91 -19.13 -47.03
N ALA A 48 28.18 -19.07 -45.92
CA ALA A 48 28.66 -18.43 -44.70
C ALA A 48 29.80 -19.24 -44.07
N GLU A 49 30.84 -18.56 -43.61
CA GLU A 49 31.94 -19.24 -42.95
C GLU A 49 31.53 -19.67 -41.55
N LYS A 50 31.87 -20.91 -41.16
CA LYS A 50 31.68 -21.39 -39.77
C LYS A 50 32.29 -20.46 -38.72
N LYS A 51 33.29 -19.66 -39.12
CA LYS A 51 33.94 -18.65 -38.28
C LYS A 51 32.96 -17.53 -37.90
N GLU A 52 32.17 -17.02 -38.84
CA GLU A 52 31.21 -15.93 -38.63
C GLU A 52 30.09 -16.36 -37.68
N ILE A 53 29.59 -17.59 -37.84
CA ILE A 53 28.58 -18.19 -36.94
C ILE A 53 29.13 -18.29 -35.50
N LYS A 54 30.36 -18.81 -35.35
CA LYS A 54 31.02 -18.92 -34.04
C LYS A 54 31.27 -17.56 -33.40
N GLU A 55 31.61 -16.56 -34.20
CA GLU A 55 31.84 -15.20 -33.70
C GLU A 55 30.55 -14.56 -33.18
N ALA A 56 29.44 -14.70 -33.90
CA ALA A 56 28.13 -14.24 -33.44
C ALA A 56 27.69 -14.93 -32.14
N LEU A 57 27.88 -16.25 -32.03
CA LEU A 57 27.56 -17.00 -30.81
C LEU A 57 28.49 -16.64 -29.64
N ARG A 58 29.78 -16.40 -29.90
CA ARG A 58 30.71 -15.95 -28.86
C ARG A 58 30.30 -14.59 -28.31
N LEU A 59 29.91 -13.66 -29.18
CA LEU A 59 29.44 -12.36 -28.75
C LEU A 59 28.13 -12.47 -27.95
N ALA A 60 27.21 -13.36 -28.36
CA ALA A 60 25.99 -13.63 -27.61
C ALA A 60 26.29 -14.16 -26.19
N ASN A 61 27.26 -15.07 -26.04
CA ASN A 61 27.70 -15.55 -24.73
C ASN A 61 28.30 -14.43 -23.86
N ASN A 62 29.08 -13.52 -24.46
CA ASN A 62 29.62 -12.39 -23.71
C ASN A 62 28.49 -11.47 -23.19
N ILE A 63 27.44 -11.25 -23.98
CA ILE A 63 26.28 -10.47 -23.55
C ILE A 63 25.56 -11.15 -22.40
N THR A 64 25.40 -12.49 -22.43
CA THR A 64 24.77 -13.20 -21.31
C THR A 64 25.60 -13.10 -20.03
N CYS A 65 26.93 -13.15 -20.10
CA CYS A 65 27.77 -12.95 -18.92
C CYS A 65 27.60 -11.54 -18.34
N ILE A 66 27.56 -10.50 -19.19
CA ILE A 66 27.29 -9.13 -18.75
C ILE A 66 25.89 -9.03 -18.13
N LEU A 67 24.91 -9.74 -18.69
CA LEU A 67 23.55 -9.79 -18.15
C LEU A 67 23.54 -10.41 -16.75
N ASP A 68 24.27 -11.50 -16.53
CA ASP A 68 24.37 -12.17 -15.23
C ASP A 68 24.97 -11.24 -14.17
N ASP A 69 26.12 -10.61 -14.47
CA ASP A 69 26.75 -9.62 -13.59
C ASP A 69 25.80 -8.48 -13.25
N TYR A 70 24.99 -8.08 -14.23
CA TYR A 70 24.03 -7.00 -14.06
C TYR A 70 22.83 -7.39 -13.19
N ILE A 71 22.28 -8.61 -13.35
CA ILE A 71 21.23 -9.13 -12.46
C ILE A 71 21.73 -9.14 -11.02
N GLU A 72 22.95 -9.62 -10.80
CA GLU A 72 23.55 -9.67 -9.47
C GLU A 72 23.69 -8.27 -8.85
N ALA A 73 24.16 -7.29 -9.61
CA ALA A 73 24.28 -5.91 -9.15
C ALA A 73 22.92 -5.32 -8.72
N VAL A 74 21.88 -5.53 -9.52
CA VAL A 74 20.52 -5.04 -9.24
C VAL A 74 19.94 -5.69 -7.99
N ASP A 75 20.12 -7.00 -7.86
CA ASP A 75 19.62 -7.76 -6.72
C ASP A 75 20.31 -7.33 -5.41
N ASN A 76 21.61 -7.05 -5.48
CA ASN A 76 22.38 -6.50 -4.36
C ASN A 76 21.91 -5.08 -3.97
N CYS A 77 21.64 -4.21 -4.95
CA CYS A 77 21.05 -2.90 -4.70
C CYS A 77 19.63 -2.99 -4.12
N GLY A 78 18.82 -3.95 -4.60
CA GLY A 78 17.47 -4.21 -4.11
C GLY A 78 17.43 -4.62 -2.64
N ARG A 79 18.33 -5.52 -2.24
CA ARG A 79 18.48 -5.93 -0.83
C ARG A 79 18.79 -4.74 0.08
N GLY A 80 19.68 -3.84 -0.35
CA GLY A 80 20.04 -2.63 0.40
C GLY A 80 18.84 -1.69 0.60
N TYR A 81 18.08 -1.43 -0.46
CA TYR A 81 16.90 -0.56 -0.39
C TYR A 81 15.78 -1.16 0.46
N LEU A 82 15.53 -2.46 0.36
CA LEU A 82 14.55 -3.15 1.21
C LEU A 82 14.91 -3.06 2.69
N SER A 83 16.19 -3.22 3.02
CA SER A 83 16.68 -3.07 4.40
C SER A 83 16.41 -1.66 4.94
N TYR A 84 16.72 -0.63 4.14
CA TYR A 84 16.41 0.76 4.48
C TYR A 84 14.91 1.00 4.69
N PHE A 85 14.08 0.45 3.80
CA PHE A 85 12.63 0.58 3.88
C PHE A 85 12.07 -0.09 5.15
N CYS A 86 12.54 -1.29 5.49
CA CYS A 86 12.18 -1.97 6.73
C CYS A 86 12.56 -1.14 7.96
N PHE A 87 13.75 -0.56 7.99
CA PHE A 87 14.19 0.31 9.10
C PHE A 87 13.31 1.57 9.21
N LYS A 88 13.00 2.23 8.09
CA LYS A 88 12.12 3.39 8.05
C LYS A 88 10.70 3.04 8.54
N MET A 89 10.18 1.88 8.19
CA MET A 89 8.88 1.40 8.66
C MET A 89 8.86 1.16 10.17
N GLN A 90 9.93 0.58 10.74
CA GLN A 90 10.05 0.40 12.20
C GLN A 90 10.06 1.74 12.94
N ILE A 91 10.74 2.74 12.41
CA ILE A 91 10.73 4.11 12.97
C ILE A 91 9.32 4.69 12.91
N LEU A 92 8.64 4.60 11.75
CA LEU A 92 7.28 5.12 11.60
C LEU A 92 6.29 4.43 12.55
N GLN A 93 6.41 3.12 12.73
CA GLN A 93 5.61 2.38 13.69
C GLN A 93 5.85 2.87 15.13
N SER A 94 7.13 3.06 15.49
CA SER A 94 7.51 3.55 16.83
C SER A 94 6.95 4.96 17.09
N ILE A 95 6.96 5.83 16.08
CA ILE A 95 6.37 7.18 16.16
C ILE A 95 4.85 7.09 16.32
N ALA A 96 4.18 6.23 15.55
CA ALA A 96 2.74 6.05 15.63
C ALA A 96 2.31 5.56 17.03
N GLU A 97 3.03 4.57 17.58
CA GLU A 97 2.80 4.05 18.94
C GLU A 97 3.02 5.15 20.01
N ALA A 98 4.11 5.92 19.89
CA ALA A 98 4.39 7.04 20.79
C ALA A 98 3.31 8.13 20.73
N GLN A 99 2.76 8.40 19.55
CA GLN A 99 1.70 9.40 19.36
C GLN A 99 0.39 8.98 20.03
N VAL A 100 0.00 7.71 19.94
CA VAL A 100 -1.16 7.16 20.66
C VAL A 100 -0.97 7.29 22.17
N ILE A 101 0.23 6.99 22.67
CA ILE A 101 0.55 7.13 24.11
C ILE A 101 0.49 8.61 24.54
N CYS A 102 1.00 9.54 23.74
CA CYS A 102 0.93 10.97 24.03
C CYS A 102 -0.51 11.50 24.05
N GLN A 103 -1.36 11.04 23.11
CA GLN A 103 -2.79 11.38 23.10
C GLN A 103 -3.49 10.84 24.36
N ALA A 104 -3.24 9.58 24.72
CA ALA A 104 -3.80 8.97 25.92
C ALA A 104 -3.37 9.72 27.20
N LYS A 105 -2.08 10.10 27.32
CA LYS A 105 -1.59 10.90 28.45
C LYS A 105 -2.21 12.29 28.52
N GLY A 106 -2.45 12.93 27.37
CA GLY A 106 -3.16 14.22 27.32
C GLY A 106 -4.60 14.10 27.80
N CYS A 107 -5.31 13.05 27.37
CA CYS A 107 -6.66 12.76 27.86
C CYS A 107 -6.69 12.50 29.37
N ILE A 108 -5.72 11.75 29.90
CA ILE A 108 -5.63 11.46 31.35
C ILE A 108 -5.43 12.75 32.16
N LYS A 109 -4.51 13.63 31.74
CA LYS A 109 -4.31 14.93 32.42
C LYS A 109 -5.55 15.81 32.40
N ASN A 110 -6.27 15.83 31.27
CA ASN A 110 -7.51 16.60 31.15
C ASN A 110 -8.62 16.04 32.08
N ILE A 111 -8.67 14.72 32.25
CA ILE A 111 -9.60 14.08 33.19
C ILE A 111 -9.23 14.40 34.65
N GLU A 112 -7.94 14.35 35.00
CA GLU A 112 -7.45 14.72 36.34
C GLU A 112 -7.79 16.18 36.69
N GLN A 113 -7.64 17.10 35.74
CA GLN A 113 -8.03 18.49 35.92
C GLN A 113 -9.54 18.64 36.17
N CYS A 114 -10.39 17.95 35.37
CA CYS A 114 -11.84 17.94 35.56
C CYS A 114 -12.26 17.37 36.92
N LEU A 115 -11.52 16.39 37.46
CA LEU A 115 -11.77 15.82 38.78
C LEU A 115 -11.38 16.77 39.91
N SER A 116 -10.34 17.59 39.73
CA SER A 116 -9.90 18.58 40.73
C SER A 116 -10.77 19.84 40.80
N GLU A 117 -11.40 20.23 39.69
CA GLU A 117 -12.22 21.45 39.59
C GLU A 117 -13.72 21.20 39.86
N GLY A 118 -14.14 19.95 40.04
CA GLY A 118 -15.53 19.60 40.37
C GLY A 118 -16.56 19.93 39.28
N ASN A 119 -16.11 20.28 38.06
CA ASN A 119 -16.95 20.66 36.94
C ASN A 119 -16.58 19.84 35.70
N TYR A 120 -17.54 19.06 35.19
CA TYR A 120 -17.36 18.30 33.95
C TYR A 120 -17.20 19.26 32.77
N CYS A 121 -16.10 19.18 32.03
CA CYS A 121 -15.92 20.02 30.85
C CYS A 121 -16.97 19.67 29.77
N GLU A 122 -17.31 20.66 28.93
CA GLU A 122 -18.35 20.53 27.88
C GLU A 122 -18.06 19.38 26.90
N HIS A 123 -16.78 19.00 26.73
CA HIS A 123 -16.37 17.84 25.94
C HIS A 123 -16.81 16.51 26.56
N CYS A 124 -16.71 16.35 27.89
CA CYS A 124 -17.18 15.16 28.60
C CYS A 124 -18.71 15.02 28.54
N ASN A 125 -19.45 16.13 28.64
CA ASN A 125 -20.91 16.14 28.51
C ASN A 125 -21.37 15.74 27.10
N ASN A 126 -20.65 16.17 26.07
CA ASN A 126 -20.95 15.81 24.68
C ASN A 126 -20.61 14.35 24.34
N VAL A 127 -19.55 13.78 24.93
CA VAL A 127 -19.22 12.35 24.77
C VAL A 127 -20.22 11.46 25.50
N ALA A 128 -20.64 11.84 26.72
CA ALA A 128 -21.71 11.15 27.45
C ALA A 128 -23.05 11.20 26.70
N ALA A 129 -23.40 12.34 26.12
CA ALA A 129 -24.60 12.49 25.28
C ALA A 129 -24.54 11.62 24.01
N ARG A 130 -23.36 11.50 23.37
CA ARG A 130 -23.17 10.60 22.21
C ARG A 130 -23.27 9.12 22.58
N MET A 131 -22.82 8.71 23.77
CA MET A 131 -22.97 7.32 24.23
C MET A 131 -24.42 6.96 24.59
N ASN A 132 -25.20 7.91 25.14
CA ASN A 132 -26.63 7.69 25.41
C ASN A 132 -27.47 7.54 24.13
N ASN A 133 -27.11 8.25 23.05
CA ASN A 133 -27.75 8.11 21.73
C ASN A 133 -27.36 6.80 21.00
N LEU A 134 -26.28 6.14 21.40
CA LEU A 134 -25.87 4.85 20.84
C LEU A 134 -26.68 3.68 21.43
N HIS A 135 -27.19 3.80 22.66
CA HIS A 135 -28.04 2.79 23.29
C HIS A 135 -29.48 2.79 22.78
N THR A 136 -30.01 3.92 22.29
CA THR A 136 -31.34 3.99 21.68
C THR A 136 -31.37 3.54 20.22
N SER A 137 -30.21 3.36 19.58
CA SER A 137 -30.11 2.94 18.17
C SER A 137 -29.85 1.44 17.98
N ARG A 138 -29.68 0.68 19.08
CA ARG A 138 -29.29 -0.75 19.06
C ARG A 138 -30.43 -1.72 19.40
N GLY A 139 -31.67 -1.32 19.12
CA GLY A 139 -32.89 -2.08 19.45
C GLY A 139 -33.94 -2.18 18.35
N LYS A 140 -33.56 -2.09 17.06
CA LYS A 140 -34.48 -2.38 15.94
C LYS A 140 -33.76 -3.13 14.81
N ASP A 141 -33.33 -4.35 15.11
CA ASP A 141 -33.12 -5.37 14.09
C ASP A 141 -34.07 -6.53 14.40
N ASP A 142 -35.30 -6.46 13.89
CA ASP A 142 -36.13 -7.67 13.77
C ASP A 142 -36.63 -7.83 12.33
N ARG A 143 -36.24 -8.96 11.79
CA ARG A 143 -36.53 -9.46 10.45
C ARG A 143 -38.02 -9.82 10.35
N ASN A 144 -38.67 -9.24 9.34
CA ASN A 144 -39.39 -9.94 8.27
C ASN A 144 -40.54 -10.93 8.61
N LYS A 145 -41.70 -10.64 7.97
CA LYS A 145 -42.74 -11.56 7.44
C LYS A 145 -43.75 -12.22 8.39
N GLY A 146 -44.99 -11.72 8.28
CA GLY A 146 -46.08 -12.46 7.62
C GLY A 146 -47.12 -13.16 8.49
N GLY A 147 -48.40 -12.83 8.25
CA GLY A 147 -49.49 -13.82 8.29
C GLY A 147 -50.62 -13.63 9.32
N ASN A 148 -51.77 -13.18 8.80
CA ASN A 148 -53.17 -13.52 9.13
C ASN A 148 -53.86 -13.06 10.43
N ASN A 149 -54.89 -12.22 10.18
CA ASN A 149 -56.30 -12.30 10.63
C ASN A 149 -56.66 -13.06 11.91
N GLU A 150 -57.38 -12.38 12.81
CA GLU A 150 -58.80 -12.67 13.06
C GLU A 150 -59.50 -11.54 13.86
N ASP A 151 -60.82 -11.52 13.70
CA ASP A 151 -61.77 -10.45 13.94
C ASP A 151 -62.09 -10.10 15.41
N LYS A 152 -62.51 -8.85 15.63
CA LYS A 152 -63.88 -8.45 16.07
C LYS A 152 -63.89 -6.96 16.49
N LYS A 153 -64.56 -6.10 15.70
CA LYS A 153 -65.94 -5.60 15.89
C LYS A 153 -66.13 -4.68 17.11
N ASN A 154 -66.31 -3.38 16.89
CA ASN A 154 -67.65 -2.75 16.77
C ASN A 154 -67.56 -1.21 16.79
N ASP A 155 -68.17 -0.60 15.77
CA ASP A 155 -69.12 0.52 15.77
C ASP A 155 -69.03 1.60 16.86
N ASN A 156 -68.97 2.89 16.47
CA ASN A 156 -70.20 3.64 16.20
C ASN A 156 -69.97 5.02 15.55
N LYS A 157 -71.05 5.48 14.90
CA LYS A 157 -71.30 6.67 14.07
C LYS A 157 -71.16 8.03 14.77
N GLY A 158 -71.08 9.07 13.93
CA GLY A 158 -71.71 10.39 14.17
C GLY A 158 -70.89 11.55 13.63
N GLU A 159 -71.03 11.92 12.35
CA GLU A 159 -71.91 13.01 11.89
C GLU A 159 -71.57 14.43 12.41
N ASN A 160 -70.92 15.19 11.51
CA ASN A 160 -71.44 16.41 10.86
C ASN A 160 -71.68 17.72 11.66
N LYS A 161 -71.57 18.80 10.87
CA LYS A 161 -71.97 20.21 11.08
C LYS A 161 -70.92 21.13 11.73
N LYS A 162 -70.74 22.36 11.27
CA LYS A 162 -71.21 23.13 10.11
C LYS A 162 -70.42 24.43 10.14
#